data_AF-A0A7Y4QZ37-F1
#
_entry.id   AF-A0A7Y4QZ37-F1
#
_cell.length_a   1.000
_cell.length_b   1.000
_cell.length_c   1.000
_cell.angle_alpha   90.00
_cell.angle_beta   90.00
_cell.angle_gamma   90.00
#
_symmetry.space_group_name_H-M   'P 1'
#
loop_
_entity.id
_entity.type
_entity.pdbx_description
1 polymer ?
#
loop_
_entity_poly.entity_id
_entity_poly.type
_entity_poly.pdbx_seq_one_letter_code
_entity_poly.pdbx_strand_id
1 'polypeptide(L)'
;MDKKARFNELFDLHYKKVFRLCKGYFSGDEELASDSTQEVFIKIWESLDSFRGESSVSTWIYRISVNTCLLYLRKPSTRKEKATTIFPPVATETYTGEEEEKLQKMYACIQKLEEKDKMITLLMLEGTSYPEMAEVVGISEDALRVRIHRIKKNLTRCVQHGSI
;
A
#
# COMPACT_ATOMS: atom_id res chain seq x y z
N MET A 1 8.21 27.51 2.72
CA MET A 1 7.65 26.79 1.57
C MET A 1 6.14 26.75 1.74
N ASP A 2 5.38 27.19 0.74
CA ASP A 2 3.90 27.19 0.80
C ASP A 2 3.35 25.76 0.99
N LYS A 3 2.23 25.61 1.72
CA LYS A 3 1.61 24.30 2.01
C LYS A 3 1.33 23.54 0.72
N LYS A 4 0.84 24.26 -0.30
CA LYS A 4 0.59 23.72 -1.64
C LYS A 4 1.85 23.20 -2.31
N ALA A 5 2.95 23.94 -2.23
CA ALA A 5 4.22 23.52 -2.81
C ALA A 5 4.77 22.25 -2.13
N ARG A 6 4.72 22.19 -0.79
CA ARG A 6 5.09 20.99 -0.01
C ARG A 6 4.23 19.80 -0.41
N PHE A 7 2.91 19.99 -0.48
CA PHE A 7 2.00 18.92 -0.86
C PHE A 7 2.29 18.39 -2.28
N ASN A 8 2.48 19.29 -3.26
CA ASN A 8 2.77 18.90 -4.63
C ASN A 8 4.07 18.08 -4.73
N GLU A 9 5.12 18.48 -4.00
CA GLU A 9 6.37 17.72 -3.94
C GLU A 9 6.14 16.29 -3.40
N LEU A 10 5.38 16.16 -2.30
CA LEU A 10 5.02 14.85 -1.76
C LEU A 10 4.16 14.03 -2.72
N PHE A 11 3.21 14.69 -3.38
CA PHE A 11 2.34 14.08 -4.37
C PHE A 11 3.16 13.49 -5.52
N ASP A 12 4.01 14.30 -6.16
CA ASP A 12 4.81 13.89 -7.30
C ASP A 12 5.78 12.75 -6.93
N LEU A 13 6.36 12.81 -5.73
CA LEU A 13 7.33 11.81 -5.26
C LEU A 13 6.68 10.47 -4.85
N HIS A 14 5.49 10.51 -4.26
CA HIS A 14 4.90 9.34 -3.60
C HIS A 14 3.66 8.75 -4.29
N TYR A 15 2.98 9.48 -5.18
CA TYR A 15 1.70 9.06 -5.76
C TYR A 15 1.74 7.65 -6.35
N LYS A 16 2.73 7.36 -7.21
CA LYS A 16 2.87 6.03 -7.84
C LYS A 16 3.08 4.91 -6.82
N LYS A 17 3.85 5.17 -5.75
CA LYS A 17 4.13 4.17 -4.70
C LYS A 17 2.89 3.90 -3.85
N VAL A 18 2.18 4.97 -3.47
CA VAL A 18 0.92 4.87 -2.73
C VAL A 18 -0.11 4.11 -3.57
N PHE A 19 -0.25 4.43 -4.85
CA PHE A 19 -1.20 3.76 -5.74
C PHE A 19 -0.94 2.25 -5.85
N ARG A 20 0.32 1.84 -6.09
CA ARG A 20 0.67 0.41 -6.16
C ARG A 20 0.47 -0.31 -4.83
N LEU A 21 0.78 0.34 -3.71
CA LEU A 21 0.50 -0.21 -2.38
C LEU A 21 -1.00 -0.42 -2.17
N CYS A 22 -1.84 0.58 -2.52
CA CYS A 22 -3.29 0.44 -2.48
C CYS A 22 -3.77 -0.69 -3.41
N LYS A 23 -3.26 -0.75 -4.65
CA LYS A 23 -3.58 -1.81 -5.62
C LYS A 23 -3.25 -3.20 -5.08
N GLY A 24 -2.15 -3.34 -4.34
CA GLY A 24 -1.81 -4.57 -3.63
C GLY A 24 -2.81 -4.96 -2.54
N TYR A 25 -3.31 -3.99 -1.77
CA TYR A 25 -4.35 -4.25 -0.76
C TYR A 25 -5.68 -4.72 -1.39
N PHE A 26 -6.00 -4.25 -2.60
CA PHE A 26 -7.25 -4.57 -3.30
C PHE A 26 -7.09 -5.59 -4.42
N SER A 27 -6.05 -6.41 -4.36
CA SER A 27 -5.84 -7.55 -5.30
C SER A 27 -5.83 -7.14 -6.77
N GLY A 28 -5.27 -5.97 -7.09
CA GLY A 28 -5.21 -5.49 -8.46
C GLY A 28 -6.39 -4.63 -8.91
N ASP A 29 -7.44 -4.49 -8.09
CA ASP A 29 -8.60 -3.64 -8.41
C ASP A 29 -8.17 -2.16 -8.51
N GLU A 30 -8.17 -1.64 -9.75
CA GLU A 30 -7.69 -0.29 -10.04
C GLU A 30 -8.64 0.80 -9.56
N GLU A 31 -9.95 0.55 -9.57
CA GLU A 31 -10.94 1.53 -9.12
C GLU A 31 -10.82 1.73 -7.61
N LEU A 32 -10.76 0.63 -6.84
CA LEU A 32 -10.57 0.69 -5.39
C LEU A 32 -9.20 1.26 -4.99
N ALA A 33 -8.16 0.93 -5.76
CA ALA A 33 -6.83 1.48 -5.56
C ALA A 33 -6.79 2.98 -5.81
N SER A 34 -7.41 3.43 -6.91
CA SER A 34 -7.53 4.84 -7.25
C SER A 34 -8.25 5.58 -6.13
N ASP A 35 -9.47 5.17 -5.78
CA ASP A 35 -10.27 5.78 -4.71
C ASP A 35 -9.49 5.90 -3.38
N SER A 36 -8.84 4.82 -2.98
CA SER A 36 -8.08 4.80 -1.72
C SER A 36 -6.86 5.70 -1.78
N THR A 37 -6.21 5.80 -2.94
CA THR A 37 -5.09 6.73 -3.16
C THR A 37 -5.55 8.17 -3.00
N GLN A 38 -6.72 8.53 -3.55
CA GLN A 38 -7.29 9.87 -3.40
C GLN A 38 -7.51 10.20 -1.93
N GLU A 39 -8.17 9.30 -1.20
CA GLU A 39 -8.42 9.44 0.24
C GLU A 39 -7.12 9.59 1.04
N VAL A 40 -6.07 8.85 0.68
CA VAL A 40 -4.74 8.99 1.30
C VAL A 40 -4.18 10.40 1.11
N PHE A 41 -4.23 10.94 -0.11
CA PHE A 41 -3.68 12.27 -0.38
C PHE A 41 -4.53 13.39 0.22
N ILE A 42 -5.85 13.21 0.34
CA ILE A 42 -6.71 14.12 1.12
C ILE A 42 -6.25 14.15 2.58
N LYS A 43 -6.06 12.99 3.20
CA LYS A 43 -5.57 12.90 4.59
C LYS A 43 -4.18 13.49 4.76
N ILE A 44 -3.28 13.29 3.79
CA ILE A 44 -1.96 13.91 3.79
C ILE A 44 -2.10 15.44 3.78
N TRP A 45 -2.95 16.00 2.90
CA TRP A 45 -3.20 17.44 2.85
C TRP A 45 -3.72 18.00 4.18
N GLU A 46 -4.70 17.32 4.79
CA GLU A 46 -5.31 17.71 6.06
C GLU A 46 -4.31 17.67 7.23
N SER A 47 -3.43 16.68 7.24
CA SER A 47 -2.47 16.45 8.33
C SER A 47 -1.07 17.02 8.07
N LEU A 48 -0.83 17.66 6.93
CA LEU A 48 0.50 18.17 6.56
C LEU A 48 1.05 19.22 7.53
N ASP A 49 0.18 20.07 8.07
CA ASP A 49 0.58 21.13 9.01
C ASP A 49 0.85 20.59 10.42
N SER A 50 0.29 19.43 10.76
CA SER A 50 0.48 18.77 12.05
C SER A 50 1.56 17.69 12.02
N PHE A 51 2.25 17.51 10.89
CA PHE A 51 3.38 16.58 10.80
C PHE A 51 4.56 17.08 11.65
N ARG A 52 4.80 16.40 12.77
CA ARG A 52 5.82 16.79 13.78
C ARG A 52 7.25 16.37 13.46
N GLY A 53 7.48 15.60 12.40
CA GLY A 53 8.84 15.11 12.06
C GLY A 53 9.38 14.03 13.00
N GLU A 54 8.51 13.36 13.76
CA GLU A 54 8.88 12.26 14.68
C GLU A 54 9.25 10.96 13.93
N SER A 55 8.98 10.90 12.62
CA SER A 55 9.33 9.80 11.72
C SER A 55 9.82 10.36 10.38
N SER A 56 10.35 9.49 9.50
CA SER A 56 10.55 9.90 8.10
C SER A 56 9.20 10.28 7.46
N VAL A 57 9.22 11.19 6.49
CA VAL A 57 8.02 11.56 5.71
C VAL A 57 7.45 10.35 4.99
N SER A 58 8.32 9.46 4.47
CA SER A 58 7.90 8.23 3.81
C SER A 58 7.15 7.30 4.78
N THR A 59 7.68 7.10 6.00
CA THR A 59 7.02 6.30 7.04
C THR A 59 5.65 6.87 7.39
N TRP A 60 5.55 8.19 7.55
CA TRP A 60 4.29 8.86 7.85
C TRP A 60 3.25 8.68 6.73
N ILE A 61 3.66 8.85 5.47
CA ILE A 61 2.81 8.59 4.30
C ILE A 61 2.35 7.13 4.28
N TYR A 62 3.26 6.17 4.44
CA TYR A 62 2.91 4.74 4.43
C TYR A 62 1.97 4.35 5.57
N ARG A 63 2.13 4.93 6.77
CA ARG A 63 1.17 4.75 7.87
C ARG A 63 -0.22 5.23 7.48
N ILE A 64 -0.34 6.42 6.88
CA ILE A 64 -1.63 6.93 6.38
C ILE A 64 -2.19 5.98 5.31
N SER A 65 -1.37 5.55 4.35
CA SER A 65 -1.79 4.65 3.26
C SER A 65 -2.33 3.32 3.76
N VAL A 66 -1.55 2.64 4.61
CA VAL A 66 -1.92 1.35 5.20
C VAL A 66 -3.20 1.48 6.02
N ASN A 67 -3.30 2.48 6.88
CA ASN A 67 -4.49 2.67 7.73
C ASN A 67 -5.74 2.96 6.89
N THR A 68 -5.62 3.73 5.82
CA THR A 68 -6.73 3.99 4.89
C THR A 68 -7.21 2.72 4.21
N CYS A 69 -6.28 1.90 3.68
CA CYS A 69 -6.62 0.61 3.06
C CYS A 69 -7.26 -0.36 4.06
N LEU A 70 -6.71 -0.49 5.26
CA LEU A 70 -7.25 -1.37 6.29
C LEU A 70 -8.64 -0.93 6.78
N LEU A 71 -8.84 0.38 6.97
CA LEU A 71 -10.14 0.93 7.31
C LEU A 71 -11.16 0.64 6.20
N TYR A 72 -10.75 0.77 4.93
CA TYR A 72 -11.58 0.44 3.79
C TYR A 72 -12.05 -1.02 3.82
N LEU A 73 -11.11 -1.96 4.01
CA LEU A 73 -11.39 -3.40 4.05
C LEU A 73 -12.27 -3.83 5.24
N ARG A 74 -12.29 -3.04 6.32
CA ARG A 74 -13.11 -3.29 7.52
C ARG A 74 -14.53 -2.75 7.41
N LYS A 75 -14.82 -1.82 6.49
CA LYS A 75 -16.17 -1.27 6.31
C LYS A 75 -17.09 -2.35 5.71
N PRO A 76 -18.30 -2.57 6.27
CA PRO A 76 -19.32 -3.35 5.59
C PRO A 76 -19.60 -2.73 4.21
N SER A 77 -19.89 -3.57 3.21
CA SER A 77 -20.13 -3.15 1.82
C SER A 77 -21.38 -2.28 1.66
N THR A 78 -21.35 -1.04 2.14
CA THR A 78 -22.30 0.01 1.80
C THR A 78 -21.70 0.81 0.66
N ARG A 79 -22.30 0.60 -0.51
CA ARG A 79 -22.12 1.27 -1.80
C ARG A 79 -21.65 2.72 -1.68
N LYS A 80 -20.52 3.03 -2.33
CA LYS A 80 -19.93 4.37 -2.41
C LYS A 80 -20.74 5.31 -3.29
N GLU A 81 -20.83 6.57 -2.86
CA GLU A 81 -21.04 7.71 -3.77
C GLU A 81 -19.82 7.83 -4.69
N LYS A 82 -20.06 8.06 -5.99
CA LYS A 82 -18.99 8.23 -6.97
C LYS A 82 -18.22 9.51 -6.65
N ALA A 83 -16.96 9.38 -6.24
CA ALA A 83 -16.04 10.50 -6.21
C ALA A 83 -15.77 10.98 -7.65
N THR A 84 -15.73 12.29 -7.85
CA THR A 84 -15.24 12.87 -9.11
C THR A 84 -13.74 12.59 -9.20
N THR A 85 -13.28 12.03 -10.32
CA THR A 85 -11.85 11.77 -10.55
C THR A 85 -11.10 13.10 -10.68
N ILE A 86 -10.42 13.53 -9.60
CA ILE A 86 -9.63 14.76 -9.55
C ILE A 86 -8.13 14.48 -9.79
N PHE A 87 -7.72 13.20 -9.73
CA PHE A 87 -6.32 12.80 -9.78
C PHE A 87 -5.88 12.33 -11.17
N PRO A 88 -4.60 12.50 -11.52
CA PRO A 88 -4.08 12.10 -12.83
C PRO A 88 -4.25 10.60 -13.05
N PRO A 89 -4.61 10.16 -14.26
CA PRO A 89 -4.64 8.75 -14.60
C PRO A 89 -3.25 8.16 -14.37
N VAL A 90 -3.17 7.11 -13.56
CA VAL A 90 -1.94 6.32 -13.47
C VAL A 90 -1.82 5.55 -14.77
N ALA A 91 -0.65 5.61 -15.42
CA ALA A 91 -0.40 4.78 -16.59
C ALA A 91 -0.65 3.31 -16.23
N THR A 92 -1.64 2.69 -16.89
CA THR A 92 -1.93 1.27 -16.73
C THR A 92 -0.76 0.49 -17.30
N GLU A 93 -0.12 -0.33 -16.48
CA GLU A 93 0.88 -1.27 -16.98
C GLU A 93 0.16 -2.30 -17.85
N THR A 94 0.61 -2.45 -19.10
CA THR A 94 0.07 -3.46 -20.01
C THR A 94 0.81 -4.77 -19.79
N TYR A 95 0.12 -5.76 -19.25
CA TYR A 95 0.64 -7.12 -19.07
C TYR A 95 0.15 -8.03 -20.19
N THR A 96 0.97 -9.01 -20.57
CA THR A 96 0.51 -10.16 -21.36
C THR A 96 -0.46 -11.01 -20.54
N GLY A 97 -1.26 -11.86 -21.21
CA GLY A 97 -2.22 -12.73 -20.51
C GLY A 97 -1.57 -13.66 -19.48
N GLU A 98 -0.36 -14.16 -19.75
CA GLU A 98 0.39 -15.01 -18.82
C GLU A 98 0.91 -14.22 -17.60
N GLU A 99 1.36 -12.98 -17.81
CA GLU A 99 1.81 -12.10 -16.73
C GLU A 99 0.65 -11.69 -15.83
N GLU A 100 -0.51 -11.39 -16.40
CA GLU A 100 -1.73 -11.08 -15.65
C GLU A 100 -2.14 -12.29 -14.79
N GLU A 101 -2.12 -13.51 -15.34
CA GLU A 101 -2.44 -14.72 -14.56
C GLU A 101 -1.47 -14.91 -13.38
N LYS A 102 -0.17 -14.70 -13.59
CA LYS A 102 0.84 -14.77 -12.52
C LYS A 102 0.61 -13.69 -11.46
N LEU A 103 0.27 -12.47 -11.88
CA LEU A 103 -0.01 -11.35 -10.99
C LEU A 103 -1.26 -11.63 -10.12
N GLN A 104 -2.34 -12.12 -10.73
CA GLN A 104 -3.55 -12.50 -10.03
C GLN A 104 -3.32 -13.63 -9.02
N LYS A 105 -2.52 -14.64 -9.39
CA LYS A 105 -2.10 -15.70 -8.44
C LYS A 105 -1.31 -15.13 -7.26
N MET A 106 -0.40 -14.19 -7.52
CA MET A 106 0.37 -13.52 -6.46
C MET A 106 -0.55 -12.74 -5.52
N TYR A 107 -1.48 -11.93 -6.06
CA TYR A 107 -2.46 -11.21 -5.24
C TYR A 107 -3.30 -12.16 -4.39
N ALA A 108 -3.80 -13.25 -4.96
CA ALA A 108 -4.57 -14.25 -4.21
C ALA A 108 -3.76 -14.83 -3.04
N CYS A 109 -2.46 -15.09 -3.22
CA CYS A 109 -1.58 -15.54 -2.15
C CYS A 109 -1.34 -14.46 -1.08
N ILE A 110 -1.12 -13.20 -1.49
CA ILE A 110 -0.97 -12.08 -0.56
C ILE A 110 -2.23 -11.90 0.30
N GLN A 111 -3.42 -12.09 -0.27
CA GLN A 111 -4.67 -11.92 0.47
C GLN A 111 -4.87 -12.93 1.60
N LYS A 112 -4.29 -14.13 1.47
CA LYS A 112 -4.31 -15.18 2.50
C LYS A 112 -3.36 -14.89 3.68
N LEU A 113 -2.46 -13.92 3.56
CA LEU A 113 -1.58 -13.51 4.66
C LEU A 113 -2.37 -12.78 5.75
N GLU A 114 -1.93 -12.97 7.01
CA GLU A 114 -2.39 -12.14 8.11
C GLU A 114 -2.09 -10.65 7.87
N GLU A 115 -2.87 -9.76 8.47
CA GLU A 115 -2.83 -8.31 8.24
C GLU A 115 -1.41 -7.72 8.31
N LYS A 116 -0.63 -8.09 9.35
CA LYS A 116 0.76 -7.62 9.51
C LYS A 116 1.68 -8.17 8.43
N ASP A 117 1.54 -9.45 8.08
CA ASP A 117 2.39 -10.10 7.08
C ASP A 117 2.08 -9.58 5.67
N LYS A 118 0.81 -9.26 5.39
CA LYS A 118 0.37 -8.54 4.19
C LYS A 118 0.97 -7.14 4.11
N MET A 119 0.87 -6.36 5.19
CA MET A 119 1.48 -5.02 5.29
C MET A 119 2.98 -5.05 5.01
N ILE A 120 3.71 -5.96 5.66
CA ILE A 120 5.15 -6.17 5.44
C ILE A 120 5.43 -6.50 3.97
N THR A 121 4.64 -7.38 3.36
CA THR A 121 4.81 -7.77 1.95
C THR A 121 4.66 -6.56 1.03
N LEU A 122 3.60 -5.78 1.19
CA LEU A 122 3.30 -4.65 0.32
C LEU A 122 4.32 -3.51 0.46
N LEU A 123 4.79 -3.21 1.68
CA LEU A 123 5.86 -2.23 1.90
C LEU A 123 7.20 -2.69 1.29
N MET A 124 7.49 -3.99 1.35
CA MET A 124 8.70 -4.55 0.74
C MET A 124 8.68 -4.40 -0.79
N LEU A 125 7.53 -4.59 -1.43
CA LEU A 125 7.37 -4.40 -2.88
C LEU A 125 7.59 -2.95 -3.30
N GLU A 126 7.30 -1.98 -2.44
CA GLU A 126 7.59 -0.56 -2.67
C GLU A 126 9.05 -0.16 -2.35
N GLY A 127 9.89 -1.12 -1.98
CA GLY A 127 11.29 -0.89 -1.67
C GLY A 127 11.54 -0.10 -0.39
N THR A 128 10.58 -0.11 0.54
CA THR A 128 10.74 0.55 1.86
C THR A 128 11.85 -0.14 2.66
N SER A 129 12.66 0.66 3.36
CA SER A 129 13.76 0.12 4.17
C SER A 129 13.25 -0.66 5.39
N TYR A 130 14.03 -1.61 5.90
CA TYR A 130 13.61 -2.42 7.06
C TYR A 130 13.35 -1.60 8.32
N PRO A 131 14.14 -0.56 8.66
CA PRO A 131 13.84 0.31 9.80
C PRO A 131 12.48 1.01 9.64
N GLU A 132 12.20 1.58 8.47
CA GLU A 132 10.92 2.26 8.20
C GLU A 132 9.75 1.27 8.21
N MET A 133 9.91 0.09 7.62
CA MET A 133 8.89 -0.96 7.66
C MET A 133 8.58 -1.38 9.10
N ALA A 134 9.60 -1.59 9.93
CA ALA A 134 9.44 -1.95 11.34
C ALA A 134 8.66 -0.86 12.09
N GLU A 135 8.97 0.40 11.81
CA GLU A 135 8.28 1.55 12.37
C GLU A 135 6.81 1.66 11.91
N VAL A 136 6.52 1.44 10.61
CA VAL A 136 5.15 1.45 10.07
C VAL A 136 4.32 0.31 10.68
N VAL A 137 4.90 -0.89 10.78
CA VAL A 137 4.23 -2.10 11.27
C VAL A 137 4.09 -2.12 12.80
N GLY A 138 4.95 -1.37 13.52
CA GLY A 138 4.97 -1.30 14.97
C GLY A 138 5.60 -2.55 15.62
N ILE A 139 6.71 -3.03 15.06
CA ILE A 139 7.49 -4.17 15.60
C ILE A 139 8.99 -3.84 15.59
N SER A 140 9.82 -4.64 16.25
CA SER A 140 11.28 -4.50 16.14
C SER A 140 11.79 -4.93 14.76
N GLU A 141 12.94 -4.39 14.35
CA GLU A 141 13.58 -4.76 13.09
C GLU A 141 13.97 -6.26 13.05
N ASP A 142 14.41 -6.82 14.18
CA ASP A 142 14.71 -8.26 14.28
C ASP A 142 13.46 -9.11 14.06
N ALA A 143 12.33 -8.74 14.68
CA ALA A 143 11.06 -9.42 14.47
C ALA A 143 10.57 -9.29 13.01
N LEU A 144 10.82 -8.14 12.38
CA LEU A 144 10.53 -7.90 10.97
C LEU A 144 11.33 -8.87 10.09
N ARG A 145 12.65 -9.00 10.30
CA ARG A 145 13.52 -9.89 9.50
C ARG A 145 13.06 -11.34 9.58
N VAL A 146 12.71 -11.82 10.77
CA VAL A 146 12.16 -13.18 10.96
C VAL A 146 10.83 -13.35 10.23
N ARG A 147 9.93 -12.37 10.33
CA ARG A 147 8.65 -12.40 9.60
C ARG A 147 8.86 -12.39 8.09
N ILE A 148 9.74 -11.55 7.56
CA ILE A 148 10.08 -11.49 6.13
C ILE A 148 10.53 -12.85 5.62
N HIS A 149 11.41 -13.54 6.36
CA HIS A 149 11.85 -14.88 5.98
C HIS A 149 10.68 -15.86 5.88
N ARG A 150 9.77 -15.86 6.86
CA ARG A 150 8.57 -16.70 6.87
C ARG A 150 7.59 -16.34 5.74
N ILE A 151 7.35 -15.05 5.52
CA ILE A 151 6.47 -14.54 4.46
C ILE A 151 6.95 -15.03 3.09
N LYS A 152 8.24 -14.88 2.79
CA LYS A 152 8.82 -15.35 1.52
C LYS A 152 8.59 -16.84 1.33
N LYS A 153 8.87 -17.65 2.35
CA LYS A 153 8.64 -19.11 2.32
C LYS A 153 7.17 -19.45 2.06
N ASN A 154 6.25 -18.78 2.74
CA ASN A 154 4.81 -18.99 2.60
C ASN A 154 4.29 -18.58 1.21
N LEU A 155 4.73 -17.45 0.68
CA LEU A 155 4.35 -16.99 -0.66
C LEU A 155 4.90 -17.92 -1.74
N THR A 156 6.16 -18.37 -1.63
CA THR A 156 6.72 -19.35 -2.58
C THR A 156 5.90 -20.63 -2.60
N ARG A 157 5.53 -21.17 -1.42
CA ARG A 157 4.68 -22.36 -1.33
C ARG A 157 3.30 -22.12 -1.95
N CYS A 158 2.67 -20.98 -1.66
CA CYS A 158 1.34 -20.66 -2.18
C CYS A 158 1.32 -20.54 -3.70
N VAL A 159 2.32 -19.88 -4.29
CA VAL A 159 2.41 -19.73 -5.75
C VAL A 159 2.69 -21.08 -6.43
N GLN A 160 3.48 -21.95 -5.81
CA GLN A 160 3.83 -23.25 -6.40
C GLN A 160 2.74 -24.32 -6.20
N HIS A 161 2.02 -24.32 -5.08
CA HIS A 161 1.17 -25.46 -4.67
C HIS A 161 -0.27 -25.05 -4.28
N GLY A 162 -0.60 -23.75 -4.28
CA GLY A 162 -1.94 -23.24 -3.96
C GLY A 162 -2.27 -23.11 -2.46
N SER A 163 -1.38 -23.55 -1.57
CA SER A 163 -1.56 -23.52 -0.11
C SER A 163 -0.44 -22.73 0.60
N ILE A 164 -0.81 -22.02 1.67
CA ILE A 164 0.14 -21.37 2.60
C ILE A 164 0.52 -22.37 3.68
#